data_AF-A0A954Q164-F1
#
_entry.id   AF-A0A954Q164-F1
#
_cell.length_a   1.000
_cell.length_b   1.000
_cell.length_c   1.000
_cell.angle_alpha   90.00
_cell.angle_beta   90.00
_cell.angle_gamma   90.00
#
_symmetry.space_group_name_H-M   'P 1'
#
loop_
_entity.id
_entity.type
_entity.pdbx_description
1 polymer ?
#
loop_
_entity_poly.entity_id
_entity_poly.type
_entity_poly.pdbx_seq_one_letter_code
_entity_poly.pdbx_strand_id
1 'polypeptide(L)'
;MVPYTRKIPGTNIEFSMEPIPGGKFLMGSPDSEVGHKDDEGPQVEVTIEPFWMGRYEVTWVEYKYFMSLYSVFKEFESQKLRPVNDETKVDAITAPTELYDPSFTFELGEDPQQPAVTMTQYAAKQYTKWLGAITGNQYRLPGEAEWEYACRAGAKTAFHFGDDASKLDEYGWFYDNADEAPQKVGQKKPNPWGLYDMHGNVWEWCLDEYLEEGYVRFKGKAQTNTSAIAWPTQAFPRTLRGGSWDDDATGCRAASRLASHDTDWKAQDPNLPLSPWWFTDDPARAVGFRVLRPLNELPKAEMAKYWDPDDEDIKFDVQIRLEEGRGILGIVDETLPAAIQSLEASK
;
A
#
# COMPACT_ATOMS: atom_id res chain seq x y z
N MET A 1 13.33 -0.12 -19.23
CA MET A 1 12.08 0.38 -18.61
C MET A 1 12.04 1.89 -18.76
N VAL A 2 10.87 2.48 -18.99
CA VAL A 2 10.69 3.95 -19.05
C VAL A 2 9.57 4.36 -18.09
N PRO A 3 9.58 5.60 -17.57
CA PRO A 3 8.45 6.11 -16.80
C PRO A 3 7.19 6.15 -17.65
N TYR A 4 6.03 6.00 -17.02
CA TYR A 4 4.74 6.14 -17.69
C TYR A 4 3.68 6.71 -16.77
N THR A 5 2.72 7.40 -17.38
CA THR A 5 1.46 7.81 -16.76
C THR A 5 0.34 7.14 -17.52
N ARG A 6 -0.65 6.59 -16.80
CA ARG A 6 -1.82 5.93 -17.39
C ARG A 6 -3.08 6.39 -16.70
N LYS A 7 -4.16 6.45 -17.47
CA LYS A 7 -5.51 6.59 -16.92
C LYS A 7 -6.00 5.25 -16.40
N ILE A 8 -6.69 5.26 -15.26
CA ILE A 8 -7.50 4.14 -14.82
C ILE A 8 -8.63 3.95 -15.83
N PRO A 9 -8.76 2.78 -16.48
CA PRO A 9 -9.74 2.57 -17.54
C PRO A 9 -11.17 2.93 -17.11
N GLY A 10 -11.88 3.63 -17.98
CA GLY A 10 -13.22 4.16 -17.69
C GLY A 10 -13.25 5.51 -16.98
N THR A 11 -12.10 6.09 -16.63
CA THR A 11 -12.02 7.34 -15.86
C THR A 11 -11.04 8.35 -16.47
N ASN A 12 -11.02 9.56 -15.89
CA ASN A 12 -9.97 10.56 -16.12
C ASN A 12 -8.89 10.56 -15.03
N ILE A 13 -8.92 9.60 -14.10
CA ILE A 13 -7.98 9.51 -12.99
C ILE A 13 -6.69 8.91 -13.52
N GLU A 14 -5.55 9.56 -13.22
CA GLU A 14 -4.24 9.15 -13.69
C GLU A 14 -3.35 8.70 -12.54
N PHE A 15 -2.53 7.68 -12.80
CA PHE A 15 -1.45 7.26 -11.91
C PHE A 15 -0.14 7.19 -12.69
N SER A 16 0.98 7.47 -12.02
CA SER A 16 2.31 7.55 -12.63
C SER A 16 3.27 6.57 -11.98
N MET A 17 4.13 5.95 -12.79
CA MET A 17 5.03 4.89 -12.37
C MET A 17 6.45 5.18 -12.86
N GLU A 18 7.42 5.11 -11.96
CA GLU A 18 8.84 5.33 -12.22
C GLU A 18 9.60 4.00 -12.35
N PRO A 19 10.55 3.88 -13.29
CA PRO A 19 11.36 2.69 -13.44
C PRO A 19 12.46 2.65 -12.38
N ILE A 20 12.48 1.60 -11.58
CA ILE A 20 13.47 1.37 -10.53
C ILE A 20 14.51 0.39 -11.06
N PRO A 21 15.78 0.81 -11.26
CA PRO A 21 16.80 -0.07 -11.80
C PRO A 21 17.08 -1.22 -10.83
N GLY A 22 17.38 -2.42 -11.33
CA GLY A 22 17.83 -3.51 -10.46
C GLY A 22 19.25 -3.28 -9.94
N GLY A 23 19.58 -3.87 -8.79
CA GLY A 23 20.90 -3.71 -8.18
C GLY A 23 21.04 -4.40 -6.84
N LYS A 24 22.18 -4.19 -6.19
CA LYS A 24 22.45 -4.65 -4.83
C LYS A 24 22.48 -3.48 -3.87
N PHE A 25 21.95 -3.65 -2.67
CA PHE A 25 22.08 -2.68 -1.59
C PHE A 25 22.16 -3.37 -0.23
N LEU A 26 22.53 -2.59 0.79
CA LEU A 26 22.44 -3.02 2.18
C LEU A 26 21.13 -2.49 2.76
N MET A 27 20.22 -3.40 3.08
CA MET A 27 18.99 -3.13 3.82
C MET A 27 19.30 -2.97 5.30
N GLY A 28 18.59 -2.06 5.97
CA GLY A 28 18.79 -1.72 7.37
C GLY A 28 19.84 -0.64 7.59
N SER A 29 20.00 -0.23 8.84
CA SER A 29 20.93 0.83 9.26
C SER A 29 22.08 0.25 10.10
N PRO A 30 23.28 0.85 10.05
CA PRO A 30 24.35 0.50 10.98
C PRO A 30 24.07 1.07 12.38
N ASP A 31 24.57 0.41 13.42
CA ASP A 31 24.42 0.82 14.83
C ASP A 31 24.90 2.27 15.11
N SER A 32 25.77 2.80 14.24
CA SER A 32 26.29 4.17 14.31
C SER A 32 25.40 5.24 13.65
N GLU A 33 24.36 4.85 12.91
CA GLU A 33 23.42 5.78 12.29
C GLU A 33 22.59 6.49 13.37
N VAL A 34 22.49 7.82 13.30
CA VAL A 34 21.70 8.58 14.28
C VAL A 34 20.23 8.21 14.16
N GLY A 35 19.63 7.80 15.27
CA GLY A 35 18.24 7.37 15.32
C GLY A 35 18.03 5.88 15.03
N HIS A 36 19.09 5.10 14.82
CA HIS A 36 19.04 3.64 14.68
C HIS A 36 18.22 2.99 15.80
N LYS A 37 17.41 1.99 15.42
CA LYS A 37 16.66 1.12 16.32
C LYS A 37 17.10 -0.34 16.12
N ASP A 38 17.01 -1.14 17.16
CA ASP A 38 17.51 -2.53 17.17
C ASP A 38 16.87 -3.41 16.08
N ASP A 39 15.63 -3.12 15.69
CA ASP A 39 14.86 -3.84 14.66
C ASP A 39 15.25 -3.45 13.22
N GLU A 40 16.19 -2.52 13.05
CA GLU A 40 16.72 -2.08 11.75
C GLU A 40 17.99 -2.85 11.35
N GLY A 41 18.46 -3.74 12.22
CA GLY A 41 19.68 -4.51 12.04
C GLY A 41 19.48 -6.03 12.11
N PRO A 42 20.53 -6.81 11.84
CA PRO A 42 21.78 -6.40 11.21
C PRO A 42 21.59 -6.03 9.74
N GLN A 43 22.50 -5.25 9.15
CA GLN A 43 22.43 -4.95 7.72
C GLN A 43 22.53 -6.22 6.85
N VAL A 44 21.70 -6.28 5.81
CA VAL A 44 21.57 -7.44 4.91
C VAL A 44 21.84 -7.02 3.47
N GLU A 45 22.72 -7.74 2.76
CA GLU A 45 22.83 -7.56 1.30
C GLU A 45 21.60 -8.14 0.61
N VAL A 46 20.88 -7.31 -0.15
CA VAL A 46 19.73 -7.73 -0.94
C VAL A 46 19.95 -7.40 -2.41
N THR A 47 19.68 -8.36 -3.28
CA THR A 47 19.67 -8.17 -4.74
C THR A 47 18.23 -7.93 -5.20
N ILE A 48 17.98 -6.76 -5.76
CA ILE A 48 16.68 -6.30 -6.22
C ILE A 48 16.62 -6.39 -7.74
N GLU A 49 15.61 -7.08 -8.26
CA GLU A 49 15.29 -7.08 -9.69
C GLU A 49 14.66 -5.75 -10.10
N PRO A 50 14.82 -5.32 -11.37
CA PRO A 50 14.16 -4.12 -11.86
C PRO A 50 12.61 -4.20 -11.77
N PHE A 51 11.97 -3.10 -11.39
CA PHE A 51 10.51 -2.97 -11.35
C PHE A 51 10.06 -1.54 -11.66
N TRP A 52 8.76 -1.29 -11.66
CA TRP A 52 8.19 0.06 -11.60
C TRP A 52 7.52 0.31 -10.25
N MET A 53 7.62 1.53 -9.73
CA MET A 53 6.95 1.95 -8.50
C MET A 53 6.13 3.19 -8.73
N GLY A 54 5.01 3.32 -8.01
CA GLY A 54 4.19 4.52 -8.00
C GLY A 54 5.05 5.72 -7.68
N ARG A 55 4.96 6.77 -8.51
CA ARG A 55 5.67 8.05 -8.31
C ARG A 55 5.31 8.67 -6.95
N TYR A 56 4.06 8.49 -6.56
CA TYR A 56 3.42 8.98 -5.36
C TYR A 56 2.81 7.80 -4.57
N GLU A 57 2.42 8.03 -3.32
CA GLU A 57 1.43 7.20 -2.66
C GLU A 57 0.10 7.19 -3.46
N VAL A 58 -0.70 6.14 -3.29
CA VAL A 58 -2.04 6.09 -3.89
C VAL A 58 -2.89 7.22 -3.31
N THR A 59 -3.48 8.03 -4.18
CA THR A 59 -4.25 9.20 -3.75
C THR A 59 -5.71 8.88 -3.41
N TRP A 60 -6.38 9.76 -2.68
CA TRP A 60 -7.80 9.61 -2.38
C TRP A 60 -8.69 9.58 -3.62
N VAL A 61 -8.35 10.29 -4.71
CA VAL A 61 -9.14 10.21 -5.95
C VAL A 61 -9.07 8.81 -6.57
N GLU A 62 -7.89 8.19 -6.57
CA GLU A 62 -7.70 6.83 -7.05
C GLU A 62 -8.45 5.83 -6.17
N TYR A 63 -8.28 5.93 -4.85
CA TYR A 63 -8.84 4.97 -3.90
C TYR A 63 -10.37 5.09 -3.78
N LYS A 64 -10.94 6.30 -3.80
CA LYS A 64 -12.40 6.50 -3.80
C LYS A 64 -13.08 5.92 -5.03
N TYR A 65 -12.41 5.91 -6.20
CA TYR A 65 -12.95 5.21 -7.36
C TYR A 65 -13.02 3.70 -7.12
N PHE A 66 -11.98 3.10 -6.54
CA PHE A 66 -12.02 1.68 -6.14
C PHE A 66 -13.14 1.40 -5.13
N MET A 67 -13.30 2.25 -4.11
CA MET A 67 -14.40 2.13 -3.14
C MET A 67 -15.79 2.19 -3.79
N SER A 68 -15.97 3.08 -4.78
CA SER A 68 -17.26 3.26 -5.46
C SER A 68 -17.76 1.99 -6.17
N LEU A 69 -16.85 1.05 -6.46
CA LEU A 69 -17.20 -0.23 -7.08
C LEU A 69 -18.04 -1.13 -6.18
N TYR A 70 -18.05 -0.92 -4.87
CA TYR A 70 -18.95 -1.64 -3.97
C TYR A 70 -20.42 -1.50 -4.44
N SER A 71 -20.86 -0.26 -4.67
CA SER A 71 -22.24 0.03 -5.10
C SER A 71 -22.50 -0.41 -6.54
N VAL A 72 -21.48 -0.36 -7.41
CA VAL A 72 -21.56 -0.91 -8.78
C VAL A 72 -21.77 -2.43 -8.74
N PHE A 73 -21.02 -3.16 -7.90
CA PHE A 73 -21.14 -4.61 -7.80
C PHE A 73 -22.48 -5.04 -7.22
N LYS A 74 -23.02 -4.30 -6.23
CA LYS A 74 -24.39 -4.51 -5.73
C LYS A 74 -25.44 -4.31 -6.82
N GLU A 75 -25.29 -3.28 -7.64
CA GLU A 75 -26.21 -3.05 -8.74
C GLU A 75 -26.14 -4.17 -9.79
N PHE A 76 -24.93 -4.59 -10.18
CA PHE A 76 -24.73 -5.73 -11.08
C PHE A 76 -25.37 -7.02 -10.52
N GLU A 77 -25.17 -7.33 -9.24
CA GLU A 77 -25.80 -8.47 -8.59
C GLU A 77 -27.33 -8.38 -8.67
N SER A 78 -27.90 -7.22 -8.34
CA SER A 78 -29.36 -7.00 -8.36
C SER A 78 -29.98 -7.19 -9.75
N GLN A 79 -29.26 -6.78 -10.80
CA GLN A 79 -29.68 -6.90 -12.20
C GLN A 79 -29.22 -8.21 -12.85
N LYS A 80 -28.52 -9.09 -12.11
CA LYS A 80 -27.93 -10.33 -12.62
C LYS A 80 -26.96 -10.12 -13.79
N LEU A 81 -26.25 -9.00 -13.78
CA LEU A 81 -25.19 -8.66 -14.73
C LEU A 81 -23.85 -9.13 -14.18
N ARG A 82 -22.95 -9.61 -15.05
CA ARG A 82 -21.60 -10.09 -14.68
C ARG A 82 -21.58 -10.99 -13.42
N PRO A 83 -22.39 -12.06 -13.38
CA PRO A 83 -22.56 -12.86 -12.17
C PRO A 83 -21.26 -13.53 -11.74
N VAL A 84 -20.98 -13.52 -10.44
CA VAL A 84 -19.90 -14.31 -9.83
C VAL A 84 -20.42 -15.73 -9.57
N ASN A 85 -19.68 -16.73 -10.06
CA ASN A 85 -19.97 -18.16 -9.90
C ASN A 85 -18.69 -18.92 -9.50
N ASP A 86 -18.79 -20.23 -9.23
CA ASP A 86 -17.63 -21.02 -8.75
C ASP A 86 -16.40 -20.98 -9.68
N GLU A 87 -16.61 -20.83 -10.99
CA GLU A 87 -15.52 -20.74 -11.98
C GLU A 87 -14.84 -19.36 -11.98
N THR A 88 -15.61 -18.30 -11.72
CA THR A 88 -15.14 -16.90 -11.80
C THR A 88 -14.80 -16.30 -10.44
N LYS A 89 -15.21 -16.94 -9.35
CA LYS A 89 -14.99 -16.50 -7.97
C LYS A 89 -13.51 -16.34 -7.62
N VAL A 90 -12.63 -17.15 -8.22
CA VAL A 90 -11.18 -17.05 -8.02
C VAL A 90 -10.61 -15.71 -8.50
N ASP A 91 -11.21 -15.14 -9.54
CA ASP A 91 -10.80 -13.87 -10.16
C ASP A 91 -11.64 -12.69 -9.66
N ALA A 92 -12.66 -12.95 -8.86
CA ALA A 92 -13.48 -11.91 -8.28
C ALA A 92 -12.69 -11.11 -7.25
N ILE A 93 -13.09 -9.84 -7.13
CA ILE A 93 -12.51 -8.88 -6.22
C ILE A 93 -13.62 -8.35 -5.33
N THR A 94 -13.30 -8.22 -4.05
CA THR A 94 -14.18 -7.52 -3.11
C THR A 94 -13.75 -6.06 -3.01
N ALA A 95 -14.72 -5.15 -3.01
CA ALA A 95 -14.47 -3.72 -2.86
C ALA A 95 -14.72 -3.32 -1.39
N PRO A 96 -14.03 -2.27 -0.89
CA PRO A 96 -14.24 -1.78 0.46
C PRO A 96 -15.70 -1.43 0.69
N THR A 97 -16.27 -1.96 1.77
CA THR A 97 -17.64 -1.62 2.17
C THR A 97 -17.72 -0.16 2.59
N GLU A 98 -18.84 0.50 2.30
CA GLU A 98 -19.07 1.87 2.74
C GLU A 98 -18.80 2.03 4.25
N LEU A 99 -18.21 3.15 4.64
CA LEU A 99 -18.02 3.49 6.05
C LEU A 99 -19.37 3.86 6.66
N TYR A 100 -19.64 3.31 7.85
CA TYR A 100 -20.87 3.58 8.58
C TYR A 100 -20.98 5.06 8.96
N ASP A 101 -19.86 5.65 9.39
CA ASP A 101 -19.73 7.07 9.62
C ASP A 101 -18.42 7.59 9.00
N PRO A 102 -18.48 8.26 7.82
CA PRO A 102 -17.30 8.80 7.17
C PRO A 102 -16.62 9.93 7.98
N SER A 103 -17.34 10.59 8.90
CA SER A 103 -16.82 11.77 9.60
C SER A 103 -15.71 11.48 10.59
N PHE A 104 -15.66 10.26 11.15
CA PHE A 104 -14.58 9.82 12.05
C PHE A 104 -13.38 9.23 11.31
N THR A 105 -13.58 8.72 10.09
CA THR A 105 -12.53 8.02 9.33
C THR A 105 -11.87 8.93 8.28
N PHE A 106 -12.56 9.93 7.75
CA PHE A 106 -12.04 10.80 6.68
C PHE A 106 -11.65 12.21 7.10
N GLU A 107 -11.35 12.47 8.37
CA GLU A 107 -10.81 13.78 8.78
C GLU A 107 -9.62 14.21 7.91
N LEU A 108 -8.81 13.24 7.45
CA LEU A 108 -7.61 13.43 6.64
C LEU A 108 -7.76 12.90 5.19
N GLY A 109 -8.98 12.89 4.65
CA GLY A 109 -9.24 12.33 3.32
C GLY A 109 -10.25 13.06 2.44
N GLU A 110 -10.42 14.36 2.65
CA GLU A 110 -11.28 15.20 1.82
C GLU A 110 -10.63 15.60 0.50
N ASP A 111 -9.32 15.91 0.47
CA ASP A 111 -8.66 16.38 -0.75
C ASP A 111 -8.31 15.20 -1.68
N PRO A 112 -8.74 15.23 -2.95
CA PRO A 112 -8.48 14.15 -3.90
C PRO A 112 -6.99 13.85 -4.14
N GLN A 113 -6.09 14.81 -3.91
CA GLN A 113 -4.64 14.66 -4.15
C GLN A 113 -3.83 14.36 -2.88
N GLN A 114 -4.48 14.24 -1.72
CA GLN A 114 -3.83 13.68 -0.54
C GLN A 114 -3.65 12.16 -0.70
N PRO A 115 -2.65 11.57 -0.01
CA PRO A 115 -2.52 10.12 0.06
C PRO A 115 -3.77 9.52 0.70
N ALA A 116 -4.25 8.41 0.13
CA ALA A 116 -5.28 7.60 0.75
C ALA A 116 -4.73 6.97 2.04
N VAL A 117 -5.46 7.16 3.14
CA VAL A 117 -5.10 6.70 4.50
C VAL A 117 -6.24 5.90 5.13
N THR A 118 -6.02 5.33 6.33
CA THR A 118 -7.06 4.67 7.16
C THR A 118 -7.53 3.29 6.67
N MET A 119 -6.70 2.58 5.91
CA MET A 119 -7.03 1.26 5.36
C MET A 119 -6.13 0.16 5.91
N THR A 120 -6.65 -1.06 5.94
CA THR A 120 -5.86 -2.25 6.27
C THR A 120 -4.88 -2.59 5.15
N GLN A 121 -3.83 -3.35 5.47
CA GLN A 121 -2.94 -3.93 4.47
C GLN A 121 -3.73 -4.82 3.48
N TYR A 122 -4.73 -5.57 3.97
CA TYR A 122 -5.61 -6.36 3.12
C TYR A 122 -6.34 -5.50 2.08
N ALA A 123 -6.89 -4.36 2.50
CA ALA A 123 -7.56 -3.41 1.61
C ALA A 123 -6.62 -2.88 0.52
N ALA A 124 -5.40 -2.51 0.91
CA ALA A 124 -4.36 -2.08 -0.02
C ALA A 124 -3.98 -3.19 -1.03
N LYS A 125 -3.88 -4.45 -0.57
CA LYS A 125 -3.68 -5.62 -1.46
C LYS A 125 -4.83 -5.77 -2.46
N GLN A 126 -6.08 -5.64 -2.03
CA GLN A 126 -7.24 -5.71 -2.93
C GLN A 126 -7.26 -4.57 -3.96
N TYR A 127 -6.86 -3.36 -3.58
CA TYR A 127 -6.68 -2.26 -4.54
C TYR A 127 -5.66 -2.64 -5.64
N THR A 128 -4.52 -3.22 -5.27
CA THR A 128 -3.52 -3.62 -6.26
C THR A 128 -3.98 -4.77 -7.17
N LYS A 129 -4.74 -5.73 -6.62
CA LYS A 129 -5.42 -6.78 -7.40
C LYS A 129 -6.38 -6.17 -8.42
N TRP A 130 -7.18 -5.21 -7.97
CA TRP A 130 -8.14 -4.49 -8.80
C TRP A 130 -7.48 -3.69 -9.92
N LEU A 131 -6.46 -2.89 -9.58
CA LEU A 131 -5.73 -2.11 -10.56
C LEU A 131 -5.08 -3.01 -11.62
N GLY A 132 -4.58 -4.17 -11.20
CA GLY A 132 -4.05 -5.17 -12.11
C GLY A 132 -5.10 -5.71 -13.08
N ALA A 133 -6.23 -6.16 -12.55
CA ALA A 133 -7.32 -6.73 -13.33
C ALA A 133 -7.93 -5.73 -14.33
N ILE A 134 -8.14 -4.47 -13.92
CA ILE A 134 -8.76 -3.46 -14.80
C ILE A 134 -7.81 -2.95 -15.89
N THR A 135 -6.49 -3.03 -15.68
CA THR A 135 -5.47 -2.52 -16.63
C THR A 135 -4.76 -3.60 -17.45
N GLY A 136 -4.97 -4.88 -17.14
CA GLY A 136 -4.23 -5.99 -17.74
C GLY A 136 -2.75 -6.03 -17.35
N ASN A 137 -2.36 -5.49 -16.19
CA ASN A 137 -0.99 -5.55 -15.67
C ASN A 137 -0.94 -6.20 -14.28
N GLN A 138 0.25 -6.52 -13.79
CA GLN A 138 0.41 -7.01 -12.43
C GLN A 138 0.88 -5.89 -11.51
N TYR A 139 0.05 -5.55 -10.53
CA TYR A 139 0.36 -4.59 -9.49
C TYR A 139 0.27 -5.27 -8.12
N ARG A 140 1.13 -4.89 -7.19
CA ARG A 140 1.16 -5.39 -5.81
C ARG A 140 1.73 -4.35 -4.85
N LEU A 141 1.62 -4.59 -3.55
CA LEU A 141 2.43 -3.88 -2.56
C LEU A 141 3.92 -4.24 -2.73
N PRO A 142 4.84 -3.33 -2.38
CA PRO A 142 6.26 -3.64 -2.32
C PRO A 142 6.56 -4.58 -1.15
N GLY A 143 7.59 -5.42 -1.29
CA GLY A 143 8.26 -5.98 -0.13
C GLY A 143 9.07 -4.89 0.58
N GLU A 144 9.35 -5.09 1.87
CA GLU A 144 10.07 -4.12 2.70
C GLU A 144 11.44 -3.75 2.10
N ALA A 145 12.17 -4.75 1.60
CA ALA A 145 13.45 -4.55 0.94
C ALA A 145 13.34 -3.76 -0.38
N GLU A 146 12.25 -3.95 -1.13
CA GLU A 146 12.01 -3.22 -2.39
C GLU A 146 11.68 -1.76 -2.09
N TRP A 147 10.90 -1.51 -1.04
CA TRP A 147 10.57 -0.16 -0.59
C TRP A 147 11.83 0.59 -0.13
N GLU A 148 12.66 0.00 0.74
CA GLU A 148 13.86 0.67 1.25
C GLU A 148 14.87 0.94 0.11
N TYR A 149 15.03 -0.02 -0.80
CA TYR A 149 15.87 0.15 -1.97
C TYR A 149 15.44 1.36 -2.82
N ALA A 150 14.13 1.45 -3.07
CA ALA A 150 13.52 2.54 -3.82
C ALA A 150 13.66 3.89 -3.10
N CYS A 151 13.44 3.92 -1.77
CA CYS A 151 13.61 5.10 -0.93
C CYS A 151 15.05 5.63 -1.01
N ARG A 152 16.04 4.75 -0.82
CA ARG A 152 17.47 5.10 -0.82
C ARG A 152 17.97 5.58 -2.17
N ALA A 153 17.42 5.08 -3.29
CA ALA A 153 17.84 5.45 -4.64
C ALA A 153 19.37 5.44 -4.86
N GLY A 154 20.06 4.45 -4.25
CA GLY A 154 21.51 4.29 -4.30
C GLY A 154 22.31 4.90 -3.13
N ALA A 155 21.66 5.68 -2.26
CA ALA A 155 22.28 6.20 -1.05
C ALA A 155 22.52 5.10 0.01
N LYS A 156 23.48 5.35 0.91
CA LYS A 156 23.82 4.48 2.06
C LYS A 156 23.65 5.19 3.41
N THR A 157 23.07 6.37 3.37
CA THR A 157 22.87 7.31 4.48
C THR A 157 21.44 7.19 5.03
N ALA A 158 21.17 7.84 6.16
CA ALA A 158 19.85 7.83 6.80
C ALA A 158 18.71 8.29 5.86
N PHE A 159 18.99 9.29 5.03
CA PHE A 159 18.09 9.76 3.96
C PHE A 159 18.76 9.64 2.60
N HIS A 160 17.99 9.66 1.50
CA HIS A 160 18.59 9.62 0.16
C HIS A 160 19.47 10.85 -0.14
N PHE A 161 19.25 11.96 0.58
CA PHE A 161 19.97 13.23 0.45
C PHE A 161 21.13 13.41 1.45
N GLY A 162 21.47 12.38 2.23
CA GLY A 162 22.55 12.38 3.23
C GLY A 162 22.06 12.11 4.65
N ASP A 163 22.91 12.37 5.65
CA ASP A 163 22.60 12.15 7.08
C ASP A 163 22.11 13.42 7.81
N ASP A 164 22.07 14.55 7.12
CA ASP A 164 21.65 15.83 7.68
C ASP A 164 20.12 15.97 7.63
N ALA A 165 19.47 15.61 8.73
CA ALA A 165 18.02 15.67 8.88
C ALA A 165 17.42 17.08 8.70
N SER A 166 18.21 18.16 8.86
CA SER A 166 17.72 19.54 8.65
C SER A 166 17.29 19.82 7.21
N LYS A 167 17.72 18.98 6.26
CA LYS A 167 17.30 19.05 4.85
C LYS A 167 15.97 18.38 4.57
N LEU A 168 15.39 17.66 5.53
CA LEU A 168 14.13 16.92 5.33
C LEU A 168 13.00 17.83 4.85
N ASP A 169 12.97 19.10 5.27
CA ASP A 169 11.99 20.08 4.80
C ASP A 169 11.95 20.24 3.27
N GLU A 170 13.02 19.94 2.55
CA GLU A 170 13.04 20.00 1.09
C GLU A 170 12.41 18.76 0.42
N TYR A 171 12.30 17.64 1.13
CA TYR A 171 12.01 16.32 0.57
C TYR A 171 10.79 15.61 1.18
N GLY A 172 10.34 16.05 2.36
CA GLY A 172 9.34 15.33 3.15
C GLY A 172 8.40 16.23 3.93
N TRP A 173 7.22 15.70 4.22
CA TRP A 173 6.26 16.26 5.15
C TRP A 173 6.34 15.48 6.46
N PHE A 174 6.63 16.16 7.55
CA PHE A 174 6.88 15.54 8.85
C PHE A 174 6.39 16.49 9.95
N TYR A 175 6.50 16.08 11.22
CA TYR A 175 5.88 16.77 12.36
C TYR A 175 6.08 18.30 12.34
N ASP A 176 7.30 18.77 12.03
CA ASP A 176 7.63 20.20 12.09
C ASP A 176 7.04 21.04 10.95
N ASN A 177 6.58 20.45 9.82
CA ASN A 177 6.20 21.19 8.62
C ASN A 177 4.89 20.77 7.96
N ALA A 178 4.16 19.79 8.51
CA ALA A 178 2.98 19.21 7.86
C ALA A 178 1.63 19.76 8.35
N ASP A 179 1.62 20.74 9.26
CA ASP A 179 0.40 21.37 9.79
C ASP A 179 -0.64 20.34 10.30
N GLU A 180 -0.17 19.32 11.05
CA GLU A 180 -0.99 18.26 11.67
C GLU A 180 -1.87 17.45 10.68
N ALA A 181 -1.46 17.34 9.41
CA ALA A 181 -2.19 16.57 8.40
C ALA A 181 -1.29 16.03 7.26
N PRO A 182 -1.70 14.95 6.57
CA PRO A 182 -1.09 14.56 5.31
C PRO A 182 -1.23 15.68 4.29
N GLN A 183 -0.21 15.85 3.47
CA GLN A 183 -0.19 16.88 2.44
C GLN A 183 -0.43 16.26 1.07
N LYS A 184 -0.70 17.11 0.08
CA LYS A 184 -0.84 16.65 -1.31
C LYS A 184 0.44 15.96 -1.75
N VAL A 185 0.30 14.87 -2.48
CA VAL A 185 1.45 14.14 -3.00
C VAL A 185 2.26 15.01 -3.96
N GLY A 186 3.57 14.81 -3.98
CA GLY A 186 4.48 15.42 -4.95
C GLY A 186 4.77 16.90 -4.76
N GLN A 187 4.52 17.46 -3.56
CA GLN A 187 4.77 18.88 -3.28
C GLN A 187 6.21 19.17 -2.81
N LYS A 188 6.96 18.14 -2.40
CA LYS A 188 8.39 18.24 -2.04
C LYS A 188 9.28 17.71 -3.17
N LYS A 189 10.61 17.76 -3.01
CA LYS A 189 11.54 17.27 -4.03
C LYS A 189 11.57 15.73 -4.06
N PRO A 190 11.63 15.12 -5.26
CA PRO A 190 11.77 13.68 -5.37
C PRO A 190 13.19 13.21 -5.06
N ASN A 191 13.33 11.91 -4.81
CA ASN A 191 14.64 11.25 -4.81
C ASN A 191 15.21 11.13 -6.25
N PRO A 192 16.48 10.70 -6.42
CA PRO A 192 17.11 10.56 -7.73
C PRO A 192 16.41 9.62 -8.74
N TRP A 193 15.48 8.78 -8.30
CA TRP A 193 14.68 7.90 -9.16
C TRP A 193 13.29 8.45 -9.46
N GLY A 194 13.01 9.70 -9.07
CA GLY A 194 11.75 10.38 -9.36
C GLY A 194 10.61 10.01 -8.42
N LEU A 195 10.89 9.31 -7.31
CA LEU A 195 9.88 9.00 -6.30
C LEU A 195 9.78 10.14 -5.30
N TYR A 196 8.54 10.53 -5.01
CA TYR A 196 8.21 11.59 -4.07
C TYR A 196 7.74 10.99 -2.74
N ASP A 197 7.84 11.81 -1.69
CA ASP A 197 7.26 11.54 -0.38
C ASP A 197 7.77 10.23 0.26
N MET A 198 9.00 9.80 -0.09
CA MET A 198 9.63 8.60 0.47
C MET A 198 10.17 8.78 1.91
N HIS A 199 10.04 9.99 2.46
CA HIS A 199 10.53 10.39 3.78
C HIS A 199 9.47 11.28 4.46
N GLY A 200 8.42 10.68 4.99
CA GLY A 200 7.28 11.38 5.61
C GLY A 200 6.00 11.31 4.77
N ASN A 201 5.11 12.27 5.00
CA ASN A 201 3.72 12.33 4.54
C ASN A 201 2.87 11.24 5.16
N VAL A 202 2.99 9.99 4.74
CA VAL A 202 2.28 8.86 5.37
C VAL A 202 3.17 7.63 5.45
N TRP A 203 2.97 6.83 6.49
CA TRP A 203 3.51 5.48 6.53
C TRP A 203 2.93 4.64 5.40
N GLU A 204 3.73 3.76 4.81
CA GLU A 204 3.32 2.96 3.67
C GLU A 204 3.35 1.45 3.96
N TRP A 205 2.24 0.77 3.65
CA TRP A 205 2.16 -0.69 3.72
C TRP A 205 3.19 -1.40 2.85
N CYS A 206 4.02 -2.24 3.47
CA CYS A 206 4.78 -3.29 2.81
C CYS A 206 4.07 -4.64 2.96
N LEU A 207 4.44 -5.66 2.18
CA LEU A 207 3.89 -7.02 2.28
C LEU A 207 4.24 -7.74 3.60
N ASP A 208 5.37 -7.36 4.18
CA ASP A 208 6.06 -8.10 5.23
C ASP A 208 5.32 -8.10 6.57
N GLU A 209 5.38 -9.24 7.25
CA GLU A 209 5.20 -9.31 8.71
C GLU A 209 6.29 -8.48 9.38
N TYR A 210 5.92 -7.75 10.43
CA TYR A 210 6.89 -7.05 11.24
C TYR A 210 7.56 -8.03 12.20
N LEU A 211 8.90 -8.06 12.17
CA LEU A 211 9.72 -8.89 13.04
C LEU A 211 10.42 -7.99 14.05
N GLU A 212 10.13 -8.20 15.34
CA GLU A 212 10.70 -7.43 16.45
C GLU A 212 12.22 -7.58 16.54
N GLU A 213 12.75 -8.76 16.19
CA GLU A 213 14.19 -9.02 16.13
C GLU A 213 14.86 -8.45 14.86
N GLY A 214 14.14 -7.65 14.09
CA GLY A 214 14.63 -7.05 12.86
C GLY A 214 15.02 -8.11 11.83
N TYR A 215 16.25 -8.01 11.34
CA TYR A 215 16.76 -8.82 10.23
C TYR A 215 17.65 -9.98 10.68
N VAL A 216 17.61 -10.34 11.97
CA VAL A 216 18.47 -11.41 12.53
C VAL A 216 18.35 -12.72 11.77
N ARG A 217 17.15 -13.05 11.26
CA ARG A 217 16.90 -14.24 10.42
C ARG A 217 17.75 -14.31 9.14
N PHE A 218 18.20 -13.17 8.63
CA PHE A 218 18.99 -13.05 7.40
C PHE A 218 20.50 -12.91 7.67
N LYS A 219 20.92 -12.90 8.94
CA LYS A 219 22.32 -12.66 9.32
C LYS A 219 23.29 -13.56 8.55
N GLY A 220 24.20 -12.92 7.81
CA GLY A 220 25.24 -13.59 7.02
C GLY A 220 24.74 -14.25 5.71
N LYS A 221 23.50 -13.98 5.28
CA LYS A 221 22.92 -14.55 4.05
C LYS A 221 22.43 -13.41 3.15
N ALA A 222 23.00 -13.31 1.96
CA ALA A 222 22.47 -12.44 0.93
C ALA A 222 21.05 -12.89 0.53
N GLN A 223 20.16 -11.93 0.27
CA GLN A 223 18.78 -12.16 -0.12
C GLN A 223 18.49 -11.68 -1.54
N THR A 224 17.37 -12.12 -2.11
CA THR A 224 16.73 -11.51 -3.27
C THR A 224 15.54 -10.67 -2.82
N ASN A 225 14.96 -9.86 -3.71
CA ASN A 225 13.72 -9.15 -3.43
C ASN A 225 12.58 -10.07 -2.94
N THR A 226 12.53 -11.33 -3.39
CA THR A 226 11.52 -12.31 -2.97
C THR A 226 11.90 -13.07 -1.70
N SER A 227 13.18 -13.43 -1.49
CA SER A 227 13.60 -14.18 -0.29
C SER A 227 13.73 -13.28 0.94
N ALA A 228 13.85 -11.96 0.73
CA ALA A 228 13.82 -10.97 1.81
C ALA A 228 12.42 -10.77 2.39
N ILE A 229 11.35 -11.18 1.69
CA ILE A 229 9.98 -11.01 2.18
C ILE A 229 9.74 -11.91 3.40
N ALA A 230 9.45 -11.30 4.55
CA ALA A 230 8.91 -11.99 5.70
C ALA A 230 7.40 -12.21 5.49
N TRP A 231 7.03 -13.29 4.81
CA TRP A 231 5.63 -13.60 4.56
C TRP A 231 4.84 -13.73 5.87
N PRO A 232 3.71 -13.00 6.00
CA PRO A 232 2.78 -13.14 7.10
C PRO A 232 2.46 -14.55 7.57
N THR A 233 2.47 -14.73 8.88
CA THR A 233 2.05 -15.96 9.59
C THR A 233 0.93 -15.75 10.61
N GLN A 234 0.54 -14.49 10.81
CA GLN A 234 -0.53 -14.00 11.70
C GLN A 234 -1.18 -12.76 11.06
N ALA A 235 -2.27 -12.21 11.58
CA ALA A 235 -2.91 -11.01 10.99
C ALA A 235 -2.08 -9.71 11.13
N PHE A 236 -1.38 -9.55 12.25
CA PHE A 236 -0.53 -8.40 12.60
C PHE A 236 0.51 -8.84 13.65
N PRO A 237 1.62 -8.11 13.86
CA PRO A 237 1.97 -6.83 13.24
C PRO A 237 2.44 -6.96 11.78
N ARG A 238 2.08 -5.97 10.96
CA ARG A 238 2.55 -5.76 9.58
C ARG A 238 3.58 -4.64 9.53
N THR A 239 4.46 -4.66 8.54
CA THR A 239 5.53 -3.66 8.41
C THR A 239 5.09 -2.43 7.62
N LEU A 240 5.38 -1.27 8.19
CA LEU A 240 5.24 0.05 7.58
C LEU A 240 6.59 0.74 7.41
N ARG A 241 6.71 1.53 6.34
CA ARG A 241 7.91 2.32 6.02
C ARG A 241 7.60 3.77 5.68
N GLY A 242 8.58 4.66 5.83
CA GLY A 242 8.50 6.04 5.32
C GLY A 242 8.47 7.14 6.36
N GLY A 243 7.88 6.90 7.55
CA GLY A 243 7.49 8.00 8.43
C GLY A 243 6.21 8.68 7.94
N SER A 244 5.62 9.52 8.79
CA SER A 244 4.42 10.27 8.45
C SER A 244 4.53 11.75 8.77
N TRP A 245 3.48 12.49 8.43
CA TRP A 245 3.28 13.89 8.79
C TRP A 245 3.32 14.13 10.32
N ASP A 246 3.12 13.10 11.15
CA ASP A 246 3.12 13.20 12.62
C ASP A 246 4.42 12.68 13.26
N ASP A 247 5.40 12.26 12.45
CA ASP A 247 6.69 11.77 12.95
C ASP A 247 7.77 12.84 12.92
N ASP A 248 8.66 12.80 13.92
CA ASP A 248 9.92 13.53 13.86
C ASP A 248 10.79 13.04 12.68
N ALA A 249 11.78 13.85 12.29
CA ALA A 249 12.69 13.51 11.21
C ALA A 249 13.40 12.15 11.37
N THR A 250 13.61 11.69 12.61
CA THR A 250 14.21 10.37 12.90
C THR A 250 13.33 9.19 12.52
N GLY A 251 12.00 9.38 12.49
CA GLY A 251 11.01 8.39 12.01
C GLY A 251 10.90 8.35 10.48
N CYS A 252 11.41 9.38 9.80
CA CYS A 252 11.37 9.50 8.34
C CYS A 252 12.63 8.95 7.64
N ARG A 253 13.54 8.27 8.36
CA ARG A 253 14.76 7.70 7.76
C ARG A 253 14.40 6.51 6.86
N ALA A 254 15.25 6.23 5.88
CA ALA A 254 15.08 5.13 4.95
C ALA A 254 15.00 3.75 5.64
N ALA A 255 15.66 3.58 6.79
CA ALA A 255 15.65 2.33 7.56
C ALA A 255 14.54 2.28 8.62
N SER A 256 13.83 3.37 8.88
CA SER A 256 12.80 3.41 9.93
C SER A 256 11.65 2.46 9.60
N ARG A 257 11.21 1.73 10.62
CA ARG A 257 10.12 0.75 10.55
C ARG A 257 9.09 1.09 11.63
N LEU A 258 7.83 0.81 11.31
CA LEU A 258 6.72 0.84 12.27
C LEU A 258 5.92 -0.46 12.17
N ALA A 259 5.56 -1.02 13.32
CA ALA A 259 4.70 -2.19 13.44
C ALA A 259 3.23 -1.79 13.43
N SER A 260 2.37 -2.56 12.76
CA SER A 260 0.92 -2.37 12.90
C SER A 260 0.39 -2.89 14.22
N HIS A 261 -0.59 -2.18 14.79
CA HIS A 261 -1.27 -2.55 16.03
C HIS A 261 -2.79 -2.61 15.78
N ASP A 262 -3.21 -3.56 14.94
CA ASP A 262 -4.58 -3.65 14.43
C ASP A 262 -5.67 -3.66 15.51
N THR A 263 -5.42 -4.24 16.69
CA THR A 263 -6.38 -4.23 17.81
C THR A 263 -6.68 -2.82 18.28
N ASP A 264 -5.65 -1.98 18.37
CA ASP A 264 -5.75 -0.62 18.86
C ASP A 264 -6.25 0.30 17.73
N TRP A 265 -5.83 0.02 16.49
CA TRP A 265 -6.17 0.83 15.31
C TRP A 265 -7.63 0.66 14.85
N LYS A 266 -8.32 -0.37 15.34
CA LYS A 266 -9.75 -0.60 15.13
C LYS A 266 -10.58 -0.35 16.39
N ALA A 267 -10.00 0.20 17.46
CA ALA A 267 -10.66 0.29 18.76
C ALA A 267 -11.98 1.10 18.72
N GLN A 268 -12.06 2.08 17.83
CA GLN A 268 -13.27 2.90 17.62
C GLN A 268 -14.15 2.44 16.45
N ASP A 269 -13.84 1.32 15.77
CA ASP A 269 -14.71 0.81 14.71
C ASP A 269 -16.06 0.35 15.33
N PRO A 270 -17.17 1.00 14.98
CA PRO A 270 -18.47 0.68 15.56
C PRO A 270 -19.07 -0.63 15.02
N ASN A 271 -18.44 -1.26 14.02
CA ASN A 271 -18.94 -2.48 13.41
C ASN A 271 -18.67 -3.72 14.26
N LEU A 272 -19.65 -4.63 14.32
CA LEU A 272 -19.47 -5.97 14.88
C LEU A 272 -19.90 -7.01 13.83
N PRO A 273 -19.01 -7.92 13.39
CA PRO A 273 -17.55 -7.88 13.49
C PRO A 273 -16.92 -6.63 12.84
N LEU A 274 -15.70 -6.32 13.29
CA LEU A 274 -14.88 -5.19 12.82
C LEU A 274 -14.64 -5.28 11.31
N SER A 275 -14.28 -4.15 10.71
CA SER A 275 -14.00 -4.07 9.28
C SER A 275 -12.65 -4.71 8.92
N PRO A 276 -12.60 -5.57 7.88
CA PRO A 276 -11.33 -5.96 7.29
C PRO A 276 -10.75 -4.85 6.38
N TRP A 277 -11.45 -3.72 6.22
CA TRP A 277 -11.10 -2.65 5.28
C TRP A 277 -10.47 -1.42 5.92
N TRP A 278 -10.88 -1.11 7.15
CA TRP A 278 -10.71 0.22 7.72
C TRP A 278 -10.00 0.16 9.08
N PHE A 279 -9.19 1.18 9.32
CA PHE A 279 -8.71 1.56 10.63
C PHE A 279 -9.30 2.91 11.02
N THR A 280 -9.55 3.11 12.31
CA THR A 280 -10.29 4.26 12.84
C THR A 280 -9.47 5.13 13.78
N ASP A 281 -8.32 4.63 14.24
CA ASP A 281 -7.52 5.28 15.29
C ASP A 281 -6.09 5.58 14.83
N ASP A 282 -5.45 6.53 15.50
CA ASP A 282 -4.03 6.82 15.30
C ASP A 282 -3.13 5.66 15.77
N PRO A 283 -1.95 5.50 15.16
CA PRO A 283 -1.41 6.24 14.00
C PRO A 283 -1.95 5.77 12.63
N ALA A 284 -2.93 4.86 12.56
CA ALA A 284 -3.40 4.30 11.29
C ALA A 284 -4.04 5.34 10.34
N ARG A 285 -4.45 6.49 10.89
CA ARG A 285 -4.93 7.64 10.10
C ARG A 285 -3.82 8.32 9.29
N ALA A 286 -2.56 7.99 9.54
CA ALA A 286 -1.39 8.40 8.78
C ALA A 286 -0.74 7.23 8.01
N VAL A 287 -1.51 6.16 7.75
CA VAL A 287 -1.03 4.96 7.05
C VAL A 287 -1.74 4.79 5.71
N GLY A 288 -0.97 4.88 4.63
CA GLY A 288 -1.35 4.64 3.25
C GLY A 288 -0.50 3.56 2.60
N PHE A 289 -0.30 3.66 1.28
CA PHE A 289 0.54 2.73 0.53
C PHE A 289 0.89 3.28 -0.85
N ARG A 290 1.89 2.65 -1.48
CA ARG A 290 2.18 2.81 -2.92
C ARG A 290 2.21 1.49 -3.65
N VAL A 291 2.12 1.58 -4.97
CA VAL A 291 2.01 0.41 -5.84
C VAL A 291 3.36 0.06 -6.48
N LEU A 292 3.65 -1.23 -6.59
CA LEU A 292 4.75 -1.78 -7.36
C LEU A 292 4.23 -2.63 -8.53
N ARG A 293 4.87 -2.55 -9.70
CA ARG A 293 4.69 -3.45 -10.85
C ARG A 293 6.01 -4.14 -11.20
N PRO A 294 6.12 -5.48 -11.14
CA PRO A 294 7.34 -6.17 -11.52
C PRO A 294 7.65 -5.97 -13.01
N LEU A 295 8.94 -6.03 -13.40
CA LEU A 295 9.33 -5.97 -14.82
C LEU A 295 8.78 -7.15 -15.61
N ASN A 296 8.94 -8.35 -15.04
CA ASN A 296 8.49 -9.59 -15.64
C ASN A 296 7.17 -10.01 -14.99
N GLU A 297 6.23 -10.46 -15.80
CA GLU A 297 4.99 -11.04 -15.27
C GLU A 297 5.29 -12.34 -14.51
N LEU A 298 4.73 -12.43 -13.31
CA LEU A 298 4.75 -13.61 -12.47
C LEU A 298 3.61 -14.56 -12.88
N PRO A 299 3.77 -15.88 -12.69
CA PRO A 299 2.65 -16.82 -12.84
C PRO A 299 1.45 -16.41 -11.98
N LYS A 300 0.22 -16.59 -12.48
CA LYS A 300 -1.01 -16.22 -11.77
C LYS A 300 -1.08 -16.81 -10.35
N ALA A 301 -0.66 -18.06 -10.18
CA ALA A 301 -0.61 -18.74 -8.89
C ALA A 301 0.40 -18.12 -7.91
N GLU A 302 1.46 -17.47 -8.41
CA GLU A 302 2.40 -16.72 -7.57
C GLU A 302 1.82 -15.36 -7.20
N MET A 303 1.17 -14.67 -8.15
CA MET A 303 0.51 -13.39 -7.90
C MET A 303 -0.58 -13.48 -6.82
N ALA A 304 -1.29 -14.60 -6.75
CA ALA A 304 -2.28 -14.87 -5.70
C ALA A 304 -1.71 -14.63 -4.29
N LYS A 305 -0.45 -15.00 -4.02
CA LYS A 305 0.19 -14.79 -2.71
C LYS A 305 0.34 -13.32 -2.32
N TYR A 306 0.40 -12.43 -3.31
CA TYR A 306 0.53 -10.99 -3.10
C TYR A 306 -0.82 -10.29 -2.90
N TRP A 307 -1.93 -10.96 -3.19
CA TRP A 307 -3.27 -10.37 -3.16
C TRP A 307 -4.18 -11.03 -2.14
N ASP A 308 -4.16 -12.35 -2.06
CA ASP A 308 -5.11 -13.10 -1.25
C ASP A 308 -4.85 -12.89 0.25
N PRO A 309 -5.89 -13.00 1.09
CA PRO A 309 -5.70 -12.96 2.53
C PRO A 309 -4.70 -14.03 2.98
N ASP A 310 -3.70 -13.61 3.76
CA ASP A 310 -2.56 -14.43 4.18
C ASP A 310 -2.70 -15.02 5.58
N ASP A 311 -3.79 -14.68 6.28
CA ASP A 311 -4.11 -15.13 7.63
C ASP A 311 -5.58 -15.61 7.72
N GLU A 312 -5.85 -16.60 8.57
CA GLU A 312 -7.18 -17.21 8.70
C GLU A 312 -8.22 -16.28 9.31
N ASP A 313 -7.85 -15.38 10.23
CA ASP A 313 -8.77 -14.40 10.81
C ASP A 313 -9.22 -13.40 9.74
N ILE A 314 -8.29 -12.95 8.89
CA ILE A 314 -8.64 -12.07 7.75
C ILE A 314 -9.57 -12.80 6.77
N LYS A 315 -9.30 -14.07 6.45
CA LYS A 315 -10.19 -14.88 5.58
C LYS A 315 -11.59 -14.99 6.18
N PHE A 316 -11.66 -15.27 7.47
CA PHE A 316 -12.91 -15.42 8.20
C PHE A 316 -13.71 -14.12 8.22
N ASP A 317 -13.07 -12.98 8.51
CA ASP A 317 -13.71 -11.66 8.51
C ASP A 317 -14.29 -11.30 7.13
N VAL A 318 -13.52 -11.56 6.06
CA VAL A 318 -13.97 -11.34 4.68
C VAL A 318 -15.14 -12.26 4.35
N GLN A 319 -15.06 -13.55 4.71
CA GLN A 319 -16.10 -14.53 4.42
C GLN A 319 -17.42 -14.20 5.13
N ILE A 320 -17.39 -13.88 6.43
CA ILE A 320 -18.59 -13.50 7.18
C ILE A 320 -19.28 -12.30 6.54
N ARG A 321 -18.52 -11.28 6.14
CA ARG A 321 -19.14 -10.10 5.51
C ARG A 321 -19.82 -10.45 4.19
N LEU A 322 -19.22 -11.33 3.39
CA LEU A 322 -19.85 -11.82 2.15
C LEU A 322 -21.14 -12.61 2.46
N GLU A 323 -21.11 -13.50 3.45
CA GLU A 323 -22.27 -14.34 3.84
C GLU A 323 -23.43 -13.51 4.40
N GLU A 324 -23.14 -12.45 5.15
CA GLU A 324 -24.14 -11.56 5.73
C GLU A 324 -24.63 -10.47 4.75
N GLY A 325 -24.18 -10.51 3.48
CA GLY A 325 -24.54 -9.52 2.46
C GLY A 325 -23.98 -8.11 2.71
N ARG A 326 -23.10 -7.97 3.71
CA ARG A 326 -22.36 -6.74 4.04
C ARG A 326 -21.13 -6.55 3.17
N GLY A 327 -20.71 -7.57 2.42
CA GLY A 327 -19.70 -7.51 1.36
C GLY A 327 -20.32 -7.81 -0.02
N ILE A 328 -19.51 -7.67 -1.06
CA ILE A 328 -19.89 -8.08 -2.42
C ILE A 328 -18.65 -8.45 -3.22
N LEU A 329 -18.78 -9.46 -4.07
CA LEU A 329 -17.76 -9.82 -5.06
C LEU A 329 -18.17 -9.30 -6.43
N GLY A 330 -17.20 -8.76 -7.17
CA GLY A 330 -17.39 -8.35 -8.56
C GLY A 330 -16.31 -8.91 -9.47
N ILE A 331 -16.68 -9.24 -10.71
CA ILE A 331 -15.72 -9.61 -11.76
C ILE A 331 -15.08 -8.34 -12.32
N VAL A 332 -13.77 -8.22 -12.16
CA VAL A 332 -12.97 -7.10 -12.67
C VAL A 332 -12.09 -7.61 -13.80
N ASP A 333 -12.17 -6.92 -14.93
CA ASP A 333 -11.35 -7.14 -16.13
C ASP A 333 -11.37 -5.85 -16.97
N GLU A 334 -10.67 -5.85 -18.11
CA GLU A 334 -10.61 -4.73 -19.04
C GLU A 334 -11.98 -4.33 -19.64
N THR A 335 -13.00 -5.19 -19.52
CA THR A 335 -14.36 -4.92 -20.03
C THR A 335 -15.27 -4.25 -18.98
N LEU A 336 -14.85 -4.20 -17.71
CA LEU A 336 -15.62 -3.59 -16.62
C LEU A 336 -16.05 -2.13 -16.93
N PRO A 337 -15.20 -1.24 -17.47
CA PRO A 337 -15.61 0.13 -17.80
C PRO A 337 -16.80 0.21 -18.76
N ALA A 338 -16.81 -0.61 -19.81
CA ALA A 338 -17.91 -0.63 -20.78
C ALA A 338 -19.22 -1.15 -20.15
N ALA A 339 -19.11 -2.11 -19.21
CA ALA A 339 -20.25 -2.61 -18.47
C ALA A 339 -20.83 -1.55 -17.52
N ILE A 340 -19.98 -0.76 -16.85
CA ILE A 340 -20.42 0.36 -16.00
C ILE A 340 -21.15 1.42 -16.83
N GLN A 341 -20.59 1.82 -17.97
CA GLN A 341 -21.25 2.78 -18.88
C GLN A 341 -22.61 2.27 -19.37
N SER A 342 -22.71 0.97 -19.67
CA SER A 342 -23.97 0.35 -20.08
C SER A 342 -25.01 0.34 -18.95
N LEU A 343 -24.58 0.15 -17.71
CA LEU A 343 -25.42 0.19 -16.51
C LEU A 343 -25.92 1.61 -16.20
N GLU A 344 -25.10 2.63 -16.44
CA GLU A 344 -25.50 4.03 -16.24
C GLU A 344 -26.47 4.49 -17.33
N ALA A 345 -26.28 4.04 -18.56
CA ALA A 345 -27.16 4.37 -19.69
C ALA A 345 -28.54 3.71 -19.62
N SER A 346 -28.73 2.71 -18.76
CA SER A 346 -30.02 2.04 -18.55
C SER A 346 -30.87 2.65 -17.42
N LYS A 347 -30.32 3.62 -16.68
CA LYS A 347 -31.03 4.45 -15.68
C LYS A 347 -31.70 5.64 -16.37
#